data_AF-M0LP72-F1
#
_entry.id   AF-M0LP72-F1
#
_cell.length_a   1.000
_cell.length_b   1.000
_cell.length_c   1.000
_cell.angle_alpha   90.00
_cell.angle_beta   90.00
_cell.angle_gamma   90.00
#
_symmetry.space_group_name_H-M   'P 1'
#
loop_
_entity.id
_entity.type
_entity.pdbx_description
1 polymer ?
#
loop_
_entity_poly.entity_id
_entity_poly.type
_entity_poly.pdbx_seq_one_letter_code
_entity_poly.pdbx_strand_id
1 'polypeptide(L)'
;MAVQPYTISHTGQVLGDEQVDVEQNSEGRQSAILSFTCPRNFERIHYIGNRDPTRFVPRTMETGQGPDVDLDAAIQPVAGEEDLDDQPYPAVQAVDVSGADPVEVDVLDVDYATGTVTLDVADGTDVKVFPIITEGNLKFRGLDTLGHNKGPINEWPFPIQRFHDFEQDKRGTEINMHGSVTWKRHETVEVMLESPRALVWEDGDYTDAGLGSYVSTFEQDVEIEH
;
A
#
# COMPACT_ATOMS: atom_id res chain seq x y z
N MET A 1 -19.16 27.40 -4.17
CA MET A 1 -18.35 26.54 -5.04
C MET A 1 -18.98 25.16 -5.13
N ALA A 2 -18.61 24.36 -6.13
CA ALA A 2 -19.04 22.97 -6.24
C ALA A 2 -18.05 22.08 -5.48
N VAL A 3 -18.55 21.23 -4.60
CA VAL A 3 -17.78 20.16 -3.92
C VAL A 3 -18.14 18.85 -4.62
N GLN A 4 -17.13 18.08 -4.99
CA GLN A 4 -17.31 16.81 -5.70
C GLN A 4 -16.45 15.71 -5.07
N PRO A 5 -16.98 14.48 -4.97
CA PRO A 5 -16.19 13.33 -4.53
C PRO A 5 -15.22 12.90 -5.64
N TYR A 6 -13.99 12.57 -5.26
CA TYR A 6 -12.94 12.04 -6.12
C TYR A 6 -12.16 10.97 -5.37
N THR A 7 -11.52 10.07 -6.10
CA THR A 7 -10.50 9.16 -5.57
C THR A 7 -9.13 9.70 -5.97
N ILE A 8 -8.23 9.83 -4.99
CA ILE A 8 -6.82 10.16 -5.20
C ILE A 8 -5.97 8.91 -4.95
N SER A 9 -4.84 8.79 -5.64
CA SER A 9 -3.97 7.62 -5.56
C SER A 9 -2.49 7.98 -5.60
N HIS A 10 -1.66 7.01 -5.25
CA HIS A 10 -0.19 7.07 -5.33
C HIS A 10 0.37 7.45 -6.72
N THR A 11 -0.42 7.39 -7.79
CA THR A 11 0.02 7.68 -9.16
C THR A 11 -0.41 9.07 -9.66
N GLY A 12 -0.74 10.02 -8.79
CA GLY A 12 -1.00 11.40 -9.20
C GLY A 12 -2.36 11.70 -9.83
N GLN A 13 -3.00 10.76 -10.55
CA GLN A 13 -4.31 10.87 -11.25
C GLN A 13 -4.97 12.26 -11.25
N VAL A 14 -5.82 12.54 -10.25
CA VAL A 14 -6.64 13.77 -10.15
C VAL A 14 -5.81 15.01 -9.76
N LEU A 15 -4.72 14.81 -9.02
CA LEU A 15 -3.89 15.89 -8.46
C LEU A 15 -2.76 16.33 -9.42
N GLY A 16 -2.33 15.44 -10.31
CA GLY A 16 -1.09 15.53 -11.09
C GLY A 16 0.09 14.88 -10.37
N ASP A 17 0.94 14.17 -11.11
CA ASP A 17 2.08 13.41 -10.58
C ASP A 17 3.05 14.32 -9.81
N GLU A 18 3.19 15.59 -10.20
CA GLU A 18 4.05 16.54 -9.48
C GLU A 18 3.55 16.93 -8.08
N GLN A 19 2.32 16.54 -7.72
CA GLN A 19 1.71 16.81 -6.42
C GLN A 19 1.68 15.59 -5.51
N VAL A 20 2.14 14.45 -6.02
CA VAL A 20 2.20 13.19 -5.31
C VAL A 20 3.64 12.75 -5.23
N ASP A 21 4.09 12.48 -4.01
CA ASP A 21 5.44 12.00 -3.75
C ASP A 21 5.36 10.68 -3.01
N VAL A 22 6.09 9.68 -3.49
CA VAL A 22 6.16 8.33 -2.91
C VAL A 22 7.56 8.09 -2.37
N GLU A 23 7.63 7.65 -1.12
CA GLU A 23 8.88 7.33 -0.45
C GLU A 23 8.81 5.92 0.16
N GLN A 24 9.97 5.27 0.30
CA GLN A 24 10.06 4.04 1.09
C GLN A 24 10.17 4.38 2.58
N ASN A 25 9.49 3.63 3.44
CA ASN A 25 9.68 3.80 4.88
C ASN A 25 11.04 3.26 5.31
N SER A 26 11.57 3.84 6.40
CA SER A 26 12.69 3.24 7.11
C SER A 26 12.17 2.14 8.04
N GLU A 27 12.78 0.97 7.99
CA GLU A 27 12.41 -0.15 8.86
C GLU A 27 12.43 0.24 10.34
N GLY A 28 11.37 -0.15 11.05
CA GLY A 28 11.18 0.09 12.49
C GLY A 28 11.03 1.56 12.88
N ARG A 29 10.81 2.47 11.92
CA ARG A 29 10.58 3.90 12.17
C ARG A 29 9.34 4.39 11.45
N GLN A 30 8.66 5.34 12.07
CA GLN A 30 7.56 6.04 11.42
C GLN A 30 8.11 7.02 10.37
N SER A 31 7.90 6.70 9.09
CA SER A 31 8.33 7.50 7.94
C SER A 31 7.15 7.86 7.05
N ALA A 32 7.25 8.96 6.32
CA ALA A 32 6.30 9.26 5.25
C ALA A 32 6.53 8.24 4.13
N ILE A 33 5.45 7.69 3.58
CA ILE A 33 5.50 6.80 2.41
C ILE A 33 4.80 7.38 1.20
N LEU A 34 3.90 8.35 1.43
CA LEU A 34 3.10 8.97 0.40
C LEU A 34 2.68 10.36 0.87
N SER A 35 2.80 11.35 -0.02
CA SER A 35 2.45 12.74 0.25
C SER A 35 1.51 13.26 -0.83
N PHE A 36 0.42 13.91 -0.41
CA PHE A 36 -0.55 14.55 -1.28
C PHE A 36 -0.54 16.05 -1.06
N THR A 37 0.00 16.81 -2.02
CA THR A 37 -0.01 18.27 -2.00
C THR A 37 -1.23 18.79 -2.73
N CYS A 38 -1.96 19.74 -2.15
CA CYS A 38 -3.11 20.35 -2.85
C CYS A 38 -2.62 21.27 -3.97
N PRO A 39 -2.93 20.97 -5.25
CA PRO A 39 -2.52 21.79 -6.37
C PRO A 39 -3.21 23.16 -6.38
N ARG A 40 -2.66 24.05 -7.22
CA ARG A 40 -3.16 25.43 -7.35
C ARG A 40 -4.57 25.54 -7.94
N ASN A 41 -4.99 24.56 -8.74
CA ASN A 41 -6.29 24.53 -9.41
C ASN A 41 -7.45 24.16 -8.47
N PHE A 42 -7.18 23.66 -7.27
CA PHE A 42 -8.18 23.40 -6.24
C PHE A 42 -8.11 24.48 -5.16
N GLU A 43 -9.23 24.78 -4.51
CA GLU A 43 -9.26 25.66 -3.34
C GLU A 43 -8.80 24.90 -2.09
N ARG A 44 -9.33 23.70 -1.91
CA ARG A 44 -9.06 22.80 -0.79
C ARG A 44 -9.52 21.39 -1.09
N ILE A 45 -8.95 20.43 -0.36
CA ILE A 45 -9.36 19.04 -0.36
C ILE A 45 -9.78 18.67 1.06
N HIS A 46 -10.86 17.91 1.18
CA HIS A 46 -11.43 17.42 2.42
C HIS A 46 -11.32 15.90 2.48
N TYR A 47 -10.83 15.40 3.61
CA TYR A 47 -10.95 14.00 4.00
C TYR A 47 -11.72 13.91 5.30
N ILE A 48 -12.75 13.06 5.31
CA ILE A 48 -13.62 12.82 6.46
C ILE A 48 -13.64 11.32 6.74
N GLY A 49 -12.94 10.92 7.80
CA GLY A 49 -13.03 9.58 8.35
C GLY A 49 -14.47 9.20 8.74
N ASN A 50 -14.75 7.90 8.77
CA ASN A 50 -16.09 7.28 8.87
C ASN A 50 -17.02 7.54 7.67
N ARG A 51 -16.55 8.23 6.63
CA ARG A 51 -17.31 8.48 5.40
C ARG A 51 -16.51 8.11 4.15
N ASP A 52 -15.26 8.54 4.11
CA ASP A 52 -14.42 8.42 2.93
C ASP A 52 -13.57 7.14 3.02
N PRO A 53 -13.83 6.12 2.19
CA PRO A 53 -13.12 4.85 2.27
C PRO A 53 -11.65 4.96 1.85
N THR A 54 -10.84 4.08 2.41
CA THR A 54 -9.40 3.95 2.11
C THR A 54 -9.12 2.53 1.63
N ARG A 55 -8.41 2.40 0.50
CA ARG A 55 -7.84 1.14 0.02
C ARG A 55 -6.33 1.21 0.11
N PHE A 56 -5.72 0.21 0.74
CA PHE A 56 -4.26 0.11 0.83
C PHE A 56 -3.82 -1.34 0.76
N VAL A 57 -2.92 -1.63 -0.16
CA VAL A 57 -2.29 -2.94 -0.36
C VAL A 57 -0.77 -2.73 -0.33
N PRO A 58 -0.15 -2.70 0.86
CA PRO A 58 1.29 -2.62 0.99
C PRO A 58 1.95 -3.98 0.83
N ARG A 59 3.06 -4.02 0.11
CA ARG A 59 3.95 -5.19 0.02
C ARG A 59 5.39 -4.81 0.36
N THR A 60 6.12 -5.79 0.85
CA THR A 60 7.59 -5.75 0.96
C THR A 60 8.19 -6.59 -0.17
N MET A 61 9.51 -6.64 -0.26
CA MET A 61 10.23 -7.56 -1.14
C MET A 61 11.23 -8.37 -0.33
N GLU A 62 11.28 -9.67 -0.60
CA GLU A 62 12.25 -10.61 -0.08
C GLU A 62 12.86 -11.40 -1.25
N THR A 63 14.11 -11.83 -1.10
CA THR A 63 14.78 -12.68 -2.09
C THR A 63 15.02 -14.06 -1.52
N GLY A 64 14.79 -15.10 -2.32
CA GLY A 64 14.95 -16.49 -1.89
C GLY A 64 15.34 -17.41 -3.04
N GLN A 65 15.33 -18.71 -2.76
CA GLN A 65 15.50 -19.76 -3.76
C GLN A 65 14.34 -20.74 -3.65
N GLY A 66 13.69 -21.04 -4.76
CA GLY A 66 12.56 -21.97 -4.79
C GLY A 66 12.97 -23.45 -4.68
N PRO A 67 11.99 -24.37 -4.62
CA PRO A 67 10.54 -24.10 -4.71
C PRO A 67 9.91 -23.56 -3.42
N ASP A 68 10.52 -23.82 -2.26
CA ASP A 68 9.98 -23.40 -0.95
C ASP A 68 10.78 -22.22 -0.41
N VAL A 69 10.12 -21.09 -0.19
CA VAL A 69 10.72 -19.86 0.33
C VAL A 69 10.12 -19.54 1.70
N ASP A 70 10.97 -19.49 2.73
CA ASP A 70 10.57 -19.00 4.05
C ASP A 70 10.61 -17.47 4.07
N LEU A 71 9.47 -16.87 4.42
CA LEU A 71 9.35 -15.41 4.58
C LEU A 71 9.78 -14.99 5.98
N ASP A 72 10.52 -13.89 6.05
CA ASP A 72 10.73 -13.20 7.31
C ASP A 72 9.48 -12.43 7.73
N ALA A 73 8.75 -11.82 6.77
CA ALA A 73 7.53 -11.07 7.05
C ALA A 73 6.41 -11.98 7.56
N ALA A 74 5.72 -11.55 8.62
CA ALA A 74 4.49 -12.23 9.03
C ALA A 74 3.42 -12.06 7.95
N ILE A 75 2.76 -13.16 7.59
CA ILE A 75 1.73 -13.20 6.56
C ILE A 75 0.40 -13.71 7.11
N GLN A 76 -0.69 -13.35 6.47
CA GLN A 76 -2.02 -13.86 6.79
C GLN A 76 -2.88 -13.97 5.52
N PRO A 77 -3.97 -14.76 5.56
CA PRO A 77 -4.92 -14.82 4.47
C PRO A 77 -5.61 -13.46 4.25
N VAL A 78 -5.90 -13.11 3.00
CA VAL A 78 -6.61 -11.86 2.67
C VAL A 78 -8.11 -12.08 2.84
N ALA A 79 -8.77 -11.18 3.59
CA ALA A 79 -10.17 -11.29 3.98
C ALA A 79 -10.53 -12.61 4.69
N GLY A 80 -9.54 -13.30 5.27
CA GLY A 80 -9.71 -14.60 5.91
C GLY A 80 -9.91 -15.77 4.94
N GLU A 81 -9.63 -15.59 3.64
CA GLU A 81 -9.71 -16.64 2.62
C GLU A 81 -8.36 -17.31 2.41
N GLU A 82 -8.28 -18.62 2.68
CA GLU A 82 -7.03 -19.40 2.58
C GLU A 82 -6.81 -19.90 1.14
N ASP A 83 -7.86 -20.06 0.34
CA ASP A 83 -7.73 -20.43 -1.08
C ASP A 83 -7.19 -19.25 -1.88
N LEU A 84 -6.01 -19.43 -2.50
CA LEU A 84 -5.29 -18.37 -3.21
C LEU A 84 -6.09 -17.80 -4.39
N ASP A 85 -6.89 -18.64 -5.06
CA ASP A 85 -7.68 -18.24 -6.23
C ASP A 85 -8.92 -17.42 -5.84
N ASP A 86 -9.42 -17.58 -4.61
CA ASP A 86 -10.61 -16.89 -4.10
C ASP A 86 -10.25 -15.61 -3.30
N GLN A 87 -8.96 -15.33 -3.08
CA GLN A 87 -8.53 -14.10 -2.43
C GLN A 87 -8.84 -12.86 -3.28
N PRO A 88 -9.35 -11.76 -2.69
CA PRO A 88 -9.61 -10.51 -3.42
C PRO A 88 -8.38 -9.92 -4.12
N TYR A 89 -7.19 -10.23 -3.59
CA TYR A 89 -5.89 -10.01 -4.19
C TYR A 89 -4.90 -10.98 -3.54
N PRO A 90 -3.85 -11.42 -4.26
CA PRO A 90 -2.98 -12.47 -3.77
C PRO A 90 -2.15 -12.00 -2.56
N ALA A 91 -2.08 -12.79 -1.48
CA ALA A 91 -1.23 -12.48 -0.32
C ALA A 91 0.27 -12.40 -0.69
N VAL A 92 0.70 -13.14 -1.71
CA VAL A 92 2.08 -13.22 -2.20
C VAL A 92 2.10 -13.20 -3.72
N GLN A 93 3.07 -12.52 -4.31
CA GLN A 93 3.42 -12.63 -5.72
C GLN A 93 4.90 -12.95 -5.85
N ALA A 94 5.31 -13.67 -6.89
CA ALA A 94 6.70 -14.09 -7.05
C ALA A 94 7.18 -13.89 -8.50
N VAL A 95 8.49 -13.69 -8.64
CA VAL A 95 9.17 -13.50 -9.91
C VAL A 95 10.45 -14.33 -9.92
N ASP A 96 10.66 -15.11 -10.97
CA ASP A 96 11.94 -15.77 -11.29
C ASP A 96 12.89 -14.72 -11.86
N VAL A 97 14.05 -14.56 -11.23
CA VAL A 97 15.11 -13.61 -11.61
C VAL A 97 16.41 -14.31 -12.00
N SER A 98 16.38 -15.63 -12.21
CA SER A 98 17.53 -16.43 -12.63
C SER A 98 17.95 -16.17 -14.09
N GLY A 99 17.01 -15.68 -14.90
CA GLY A 99 17.19 -15.36 -16.31
C GLY A 99 17.60 -13.92 -16.61
N ALA A 100 17.72 -13.59 -17.90
CA ALA A 100 17.92 -12.22 -18.36
C ALA A 100 16.62 -11.39 -18.37
N ASP A 101 15.48 -12.08 -18.50
CA ASP A 101 14.15 -11.50 -18.50
C ASP A 101 13.38 -12.11 -17.32
N PRO A 102 12.95 -11.31 -16.33
CA PRO A 102 12.15 -11.79 -15.21
C PRO A 102 10.79 -12.33 -15.65
N VAL A 103 10.29 -13.36 -14.98
CA VAL A 103 9.00 -14.00 -15.30
C VAL A 103 8.17 -14.21 -14.04
N GLU A 104 6.88 -13.95 -14.12
CA GLU A 104 5.93 -14.27 -13.04
C GLU A 104 5.96 -15.77 -12.72
N VAL A 105 5.92 -16.08 -11.42
CA VAL A 105 5.90 -17.44 -10.89
C VAL A 105 4.59 -17.67 -10.16
N ASP A 106 3.92 -18.77 -10.51
CA ASP A 106 2.70 -19.19 -9.83
C ASP A 106 3.02 -19.61 -8.39
N VAL A 107 2.22 -19.09 -7.45
CA VAL A 107 2.24 -19.50 -6.04
C VAL A 107 1.27 -20.67 -5.88
N LEU A 108 1.79 -21.83 -5.48
CA LEU A 108 1.00 -23.05 -5.35
C LEU A 108 0.36 -23.21 -3.97
N ASP A 109 1.07 -22.78 -2.92
CA ASP A 109 0.60 -22.89 -1.54
C ASP A 109 1.29 -21.86 -0.63
N VAL A 110 0.62 -21.50 0.47
CA VAL A 110 1.16 -20.60 1.50
C VAL A 110 0.80 -21.15 2.89
N ASP A 111 1.80 -21.59 3.64
CA ASP A 111 1.64 -21.89 5.07
C ASP A 111 1.66 -20.59 5.86
N TYR A 112 0.47 -20.03 6.13
CA TYR A 112 0.31 -18.81 6.91
C TYR A 112 0.77 -18.92 8.37
N ALA A 113 0.97 -20.14 8.91
CA ALA A 113 1.44 -20.33 10.27
C ALA A 113 2.97 -20.30 10.37
N THR A 114 3.68 -20.84 9.37
CA THR A 114 5.15 -20.83 9.33
C THR A 114 5.72 -19.69 8.51
N GLY A 115 4.96 -19.11 7.60
CA GLY A 115 5.43 -18.13 6.62
C GLY A 115 6.14 -18.75 5.43
N THR A 116 5.90 -20.03 5.13
CA THR A 116 6.54 -20.71 3.99
C THR A 116 5.65 -20.62 2.74
N VAL A 117 6.23 -20.27 1.60
CA VAL A 117 5.56 -20.15 0.30
C VAL A 117 6.11 -21.19 -0.66
N THR A 118 5.23 -21.99 -1.28
CA THR A 118 5.61 -22.97 -2.30
C THR A 118 5.31 -22.41 -3.69
N LEU A 119 6.33 -22.40 -4.55
CA LEU A 119 6.33 -21.81 -5.87
C LEU A 119 6.47 -22.88 -6.98
N ASP A 120 5.86 -22.65 -8.14
CA ASP A 120 6.01 -23.53 -9.32
C ASP A 120 7.34 -23.28 -10.07
N VAL A 121 8.46 -23.53 -9.41
CA VAL A 121 9.82 -23.42 -9.97
C VAL A 121 10.69 -24.60 -9.60
N ALA A 122 11.82 -24.73 -10.30
CA ALA A 122 12.83 -25.73 -9.97
C ALA A 122 13.56 -25.38 -8.66
N ASP A 123 14.11 -26.41 -8.01
CA ASP A 123 15.00 -26.26 -6.87
C ASP A 123 16.24 -25.43 -7.23
N GLY A 124 16.52 -24.41 -6.41
CA GLY A 124 17.62 -23.48 -6.61
C GLY A 124 17.36 -22.34 -7.59
N THR A 125 16.12 -22.16 -8.09
CA THR A 125 15.74 -20.98 -8.87
C THR A 125 15.77 -19.74 -7.99
N ASP A 126 16.56 -18.73 -8.35
CA ASP A 126 16.58 -17.43 -7.68
C ASP A 126 15.27 -16.67 -7.93
N VAL A 127 14.59 -16.29 -6.85
CA VAL A 127 13.29 -15.61 -6.92
C VAL A 127 13.27 -14.34 -6.08
N LYS A 128 12.46 -13.37 -6.54
CA LYS A 128 11.96 -12.27 -5.71
C LYS A 128 10.52 -12.56 -5.31
N VAL A 129 10.20 -12.40 -4.05
CA VAL A 129 8.88 -12.63 -3.48
C VAL A 129 8.36 -11.34 -2.86
N PHE A 130 7.10 -11.01 -3.14
CA PHE A 130 6.44 -9.77 -2.75
C PHE A 130 5.25 -10.04 -1.83
N PRO A 131 5.48 -10.44 -0.57
CA PRO A 131 4.39 -10.68 0.38
C PRO A 131 3.77 -9.35 0.84
N ILE A 132 2.49 -9.39 1.21
CA ILE A 132 1.82 -8.28 1.88
C ILE A 132 2.48 -7.95 3.23
N ILE A 133 2.49 -6.68 3.60
CA ILE A 133 2.94 -6.25 4.94
C ILE A 133 1.77 -6.36 5.89
N THR A 134 1.83 -7.24 6.90
CA THR A 134 0.80 -7.30 7.95
C THR A 134 1.21 -6.53 9.22
N GLU A 135 2.53 -6.38 9.42
CA GLU A 135 3.12 -5.80 10.62
C GLU A 135 3.25 -4.28 10.49
N GLY A 136 2.72 -3.55 11.48
CA GLY A 136 2.93 -2.11 11.59
C GLY A 136 1.65 -1.30 11.64
N ASN A 137 1.82 0.01 11.47
CA ASN A 137 0.80 1.01 11.73
C ASN A 137 0.82 2.15 10.71
N LEU A 138 -0.36 2.55 10.25
CA LEU A 138 -0.59 3.71 9.40
C LEU A 138 -1.05 4.91 10.23
N LYS A 139 -0.53 6.10 9.91
CA LYS A 139 -1.02 7.39 10.43
C LYS A 139 -1.05 8.43 9.34
N PHE A 140 -1.87 9.46 9.54
CA PHE A 140 -1.93 10.61 8.64
C PHE A 140 -1.51 11.86 9.41
N ARG A 141 -0.76 12.76 8.78
CA ARG A 141 -0.44 14.08 9.33
C ARG A 141 -0.60 15.18 8.30
N GLY A 142 -0.93 16.37 8.76
CA GLY A 142 -1.01 17.56 7.90
C GLY A 142 0.23 18.44 8.03
N LEU A 143 0.70 18.97 6.92
CA LEU A 143 1.78 19.95 6.85
C LEU A 143 1.25 21.32 6.37
N ASP A 144 1.88 22.40 6.84
CA ASP A 144 1.69 23.73 6.25
C ASP A 144 2.52 23.90 4.97
N THR A 145 2.35 25.05 4.30
CA THR A 145 3.06 25.37 3.05
C THR A 145 4.58 25.50 3.21
N LEU A 146 5.09 25.48 4.44
CA LEU A 146 6.52 25.52 4.76
C LEU A 146 7.06 24.15 5.19
N GLY A 147 6.21 23.11 5.21
CA GLY A 147 6.56 21.77 5.68
C GLY A 147 6.51 21.62 7.20
N HIS A 148 5.97 22.59 7.95
CA HIS A 148 5.80 22.41 9.40
C HIS A 148 4.61 21.50 9.69
N ASN A 149 4.83 20.55 10.58
CA ASN A 149 3.80 19.63 11.03
C ASN A 149 2.70 20.37 11.81
N LYS A 150 1.46 20.30 11.33
CA LYS A 150 0.26 20.83 11.99
C LYS A 150 -0.35 19.88 13.01
N GLY A 151 0.12 18.64 13.04
CA GLY A 151 -0.35 17.58 13.93
C GLY A 151 -0.88 16.37 13.17
N PRO A 152 -1.13 15.25 13.88
CA PRO A 152 -1.74 14.08 13.30
C PRO A 152 -3.23 14.31 13.04
N ILE A 153 -3.77 13.67 12.00
CA ILE A 153 -5.19 13.74 11.63
C ILE A 153 -6.03 12.86 12.57
N ASN A 154 -5.44 11.75 13.03
CA ASN A 154 -5.93 10.93 14.13
C ASN A 154 -4.76 10.59 15.06
N GLU A 155 -4.99 10.67 16.37
CA GLU A 155 -3.98 10.37 17.39
C GLU A 155 -3.57 8.89 17.37
N TRP A 156 -4.56 8.01 17.17
CA TRP A 156 -4.39 6.57 17.21
C TRP A 156 -3.99 6.02 15.84
N PRO A 157 -2.91 5.23 15.75
CA PRO A 157 -2.56 4.54 14.52
C PRO A 157 -3.61 3.52 14.11
N PHE A 158 -3.70 3.25 12.81
CA PHE A 158 -4.48 2.14 12.28
C PHE A 158 -3.53 0.98 11.91
N PRO A 159 -3.71 -0.22 12.49
CA PRO A 159 -2.81 -1.35 12.24
C PRO A 159 -2.96 -1.88 10.80
N ILE A 160 -1.86 -2.18 10.13
CA ILE A 160 -1.86 -2.59 8.72
C ILE A 160 -2.58 -3.92 8.50
N GLN A 161 -2.39 -4.90 9.39
CA GLN A 161 -3.09 -6.18 9.37
C GLN A 161 -4.61 -6.04 9.11
N ARG A 162 -5.24 -5.01 9.70
CA ARG A 162 -6.69 -4.77 9.53
C ARG A 162 -7.06 -4.43 8.09
N PHE A 163 -6.17 -3.81 7.31
CA PHE A 163 -6.44 -3.59 5.89
C PHE A 163 -6.64 -4.89 5.14
N HIS A 164 -5.90 -5.93 5.52
CA HIS A 164 -6.00 -7.25 4.90
C HIS A 164 -7.14 -8.10 5.49
N ASP A 165 -7.57 -7.85 6.72
CA ASP A 165 -8.73 -8.54 7.33
C ASP A 165 -10.07 -8.20 6.66
N PHE A 166 -10.22 -6.98 6.16
CA PHE A 166 -11.49 -6.49 5.59
C PHE A 166 -11.53 -6.68 4.07
N GLU A 167 -12.70 -7.06 3.55
CA GLU A 167 -13.00 -7.04 2.13
C GLU A 167 -13.15 -5.57 1.67
N GLN A 168 -12.05 -4.98 1.18
CA GLN A 168 -11.92 -3.53 0.96
C GLN A 168 -12.89 -2.98 -0.10
N ASP A 169 -13.23 -3.77 -1.13
CA ASP A 169 -14.03 -3.33 -2.28
C ASP A 169 -15.55 -3.54 -2.11
N LYS A 170 -15.99 -3.86 -0.89
CA LYS A 170 -17.39 -4.17 -0.61
C LYS A 170 -18.02 -3.18 0.36
N ARG A 171 -19.17 -2.66 -0.07
CA ARG A 171 -19.96 -1.72 0.72
C ARG A 171 -20.32 -2.32 2.08
N GLY A 172 -20.07 -1.56 3.14
CA GLY A 172 -20.32 -1.98 4.52
C GLY A 172 -19.18 -2.77 5.18
N THR A 173 -18.18 -3.21 4.42
CA THR A 173 -16.89 -3.73 4.93
C THR A 173 -15.70 -2.86 4.54
N GLU A 174 -15.94 -1.84 3.72
CA GLU A 174 -14.95 -0.82 3.35
C GLU A 174 -14.31 -0.16 4.58
N ILE A 175 -13.02 0.13 4.46
CA ILE A 175 -12.25 0.67 5.57
C ILE A 175 -12.48 2.17 5.63
N ASN A 176 -13.11 2.59 6.72
CA ASN A 176 -13.27 4.00 7.03
C ASN A 176 -12.44 4.31 8.28
N MET A 177 -11.32 5.01 8.11
CA MET A 177 -10.52 5.42 9.26
C MET A 177 -11.19 6.58 10.01
N HIS A 178 -10.59 7.01 11.12
CA HIS A 178 -11.09 8.13 11.91
C HIS A 178 -10.28 9.41 11.64
N GLY A 179 -10.83 10.55 12.10
CA GLY A 179 -10.21 11.86 11.93
C GLY A 179 -10.74 12.58 10.70
N SER A 180 -10.50 13.88 10.63
CA SER A 180 -10.91 14.67 9.47
C SER A 180 -9.90 15.78 9.24
N VAL A 181 -9.56 16.02 7.98
CA VAL A 181 -8.60 17.06 7.60
C VAL A 181 -9.13 17.85 6.42
N THR A 182 -8.73 19.10 6.38
CA THR A 182 -8.87 19.93 5.20
C THR A 182 -7.54 20.59 4.96
N TRP A 183 -7.03 20.47 3.74
CA TRP A 183 -5.78 21.10 3.35
C TRP A 183 -6.00 21.94 2.10
N LYS A 184 -5.45 23.16 2.15
CA LYS A 184 -5.61 24.20 1.12
C LYS A 184 -4.43 24.16 0.16
N ARG A 185 -4.49 25.00 -0.87
CA ARG A 185 -3.42 25.18 -1.86
C ARG A 185 -2.01 25.13 -1.24
N HIS A 186 -1.18 24.23 -1.77
CA HIS A 186 0.21 23.99 -1.36
C HIS A 186 0.41 23.48 0.07
N GLU A 187 -0.66 23.18 0.80
CA GLU A 187 -0.57 22.37 2.00
C GLU A 187 -0.52 20.90 1.60
N THR A 188 0.04 20.07 2.47
CA THR A 188 0.30 18.65 2.17
C THR A 188 -0.30 17.77 3.27
N VAL A 189 -0.84 16.63 2.89
CA VAL A 189 -1.14 15.52 3.81
C VAL A 189 -0.18 14.40 3.52
N GLU A 190 0.46 13.87 4.56
CA GLU A 190 1.36 12.73 4.45
C GLU A 190 0.74 11.50 5.11
N VAL A 191 0.85 10.38 4.39
CA VAL A 191 0.59 9.03 4.88
C VAL A 191 1.90 8.49 5.44
N MET A 192 1.85 8.12 6.71
CA MET A 192 2.99 7.67 7.49
C MET A 192 2.85 6.18 7.79
N LEU A 193 3.91 5.42 7.56
CA LEU A 193 4.00 4.00 7.90
C LEU A 193 5.11 3.77 8.92
N GLU A 194 4.78 3.04 9.97
CA GLU A 194 5.75 2.44 10.90
C GLU A 194 5.62 0.92 10.78
N SER A 195 6.61 0.27 10.18
CA SER A 195 6.65 -1.18 10.00
C SER A 195 8.09 -1.67 10.17
N PRO A 196 8.32 -2.89 10.70
CA PRO A 196 9.65 -3.51 10.65
C PRO A 196 10.10 -3.83 9.22
N ARG A 197 9.19 -3.80 8.23
CA ARG A 197 9.46 -4.08 6.82
C ARG A 197 9.48 -2.80 6.00
N ALA A 198 10.32 -2.77 4.97
CA ALA A 198 10.33 -1.70 3.99
C ALA A 198 9.24 -1.93 2.92
N LEU A 199 8.38 -0.95 2.74
CA LEU A 199 7.40 -0.91 1.65
C LEU A 199 8.12 -0.78 0.30
N VAL A 200 7.62 -1.50 -0.69
CA VAL A 200 8.06 -1.36 -2.08
C VAL A 200 6.91 -0.79 -2.92
N TRP A 201 7.12 0.40 -3.49
CA TRP A 201 6.18 1.01 -4.45
C TRP A 201 6.36 0.45 -5.85
N GLU A 202 7.61 0.37 -6.31
CA GLU A 202 7.99 -0.04 -7.65
C GLU A 202 9.20 -0.99 -7.56
N ASP A 203 9.23 -2.00 -8.43
CA ASP A 203 10.40 -2.84 -8.69
C ASP A 203 10.42 -3.17 -10.20
N GLY A 204 11.61 -3.09 -10.80
CA GLY A 204 11.78 -3.29 -12.24
C GLY A 204 11.45 -4.72 -12.66
N ASP A 205 11.88 -5.71 -11.87
CA ASP A 205 11.65 -7.12 -12.20
C ASP A 205 10.17 -7.49 -12.04
N TYR A 206 9.48 -6.87 -11.07
CA TYR A 206 8.02 -6.98 -10.94
C TYR A 206 7.30 -6.45 -12.19
N THR A 207 7.76 -5.30 -12.71
CA THR A 207 7.17 -4.68 -13.91
C THR A 207 7.46 -5.51 -15.16
N ASP A 208 8.71 -5.95 -15.32
CA ASP A 208 9.16 -6.73 -16.47
C ASP A 208 8.52 -8.12 -16.51
N ALA A 209 8.20 -8.70 -15.35
CA ALA A 209 7.43 -9.93 -15.22
C ALA A 209 5.94 -9.78 -15.60
N GLY A 210 5.45 -8.56 -15.81
CA GLY A 210 4.06 -8.30 -16.24
C GLY A 210 3.03 -8.22 -15.11
N LEU A 211 3.47 -8.22 -13.84
CA LEU A 211 2.58 -8.17 -12.66
C LEU A 211 1.92 -6.80 -12.43
N GLY A 212 2.42 -5.76 -13.11
CA GLY A 212 1.91 -4.39 -13.04
C GLY A 212 3.03 -3.37 -12.89
N SER A 213 2.69 -2.08 -12.98
CA SER A 213 3.68 -0.99 -12.83
C SER A 213 4.04 -0.67 -11.37
N TYR A 214 3.20 -1.09 -10.43
CA TYR A 214 3.35 -0.79 -9.01
C TYR A 214 3.14 -2.06 -8.19
N VAL A 215 4.03 -2.27 -7.22
CA VAL A 215 4.03 -3.40 -6.28
C VAL A 215 3.03 -3.14 -5.16
N SER A 216 2.99 -1.91 -4.65
CA SER A 216 2.05 -1.47 -3.61
C SER A 216 1.11 -0.41 -4.15
N THR A 217 -0.14 -0.39 -3.66
CA THR A 217 -1.16 0.57 -4.10
C THR A 217 -1.83 1.25 -2.92
N PHE A 218 -2.07 2.55 -3.04
CA PHE A 218 -2.90 3.34 -2.14
C PHE A 218 -3.93 4.14 -2.94
N GLU A 219 -5.19 4.09 -2.49
CA GLU A 219 -6.32 4.87 -3.01
C GLU A 219 -7.17 5.41 -1.85
N GLN A 220 -7.63 6.65 -1.97
CA GLN A 220 -8.39 7.34 -0.94
C GLN A 220 -9.46 8.20 -1.56
N ASP A 221 -10.69 8.05 -1.07
CA ASP A 221 -11.77 8.96 -1.41
C ASP A 221 -11.62 10.29 -0.67
N VAL A 222 -11.92 11.38 -1.36
CA VAL A 222 -11.84 12.75 -0.86
C VAL A 222 -12.92 13.62 -1.50
N GLU A 223 -13.22 14.76 -0.89
CA GLU A 223 -14.05 15.79 -1.48
C GLU A 223 -13.19 17.00 -1.89
N ILE A 224 -13.25 17.38 -3.17
CA ILE A 224 -12.46 18.49 -3.73
C ILE A 224 -13.36 19.69 -4.01
N GLU A 225 -12.91 20.87 -3.56
CA GLU A 225 -13.55 22.16 -3.86
C GLU A 225 -12.72 22.93 -4.90
N HIS A 226 -13.38 23.37 -5.98
CA HIS A 226 -12.79 24.11 -7.10
C HIS A 226 -12.99 25.63 -7.00
#